data_AF-A0A514JUT8-F1
#
_entry.id   AF-A0A514JUT8-F1
#
_cell.length_a   1.000
_cell.length_b   1.000
_cell.length_c   1.000
_cell.angle_alpha   90.00
_cell.angle_beta   90.00
_cell.angle_gamma   90.00
#
_symmetry.space_group_name_H-M   'P 1'
#
loop_
_entity.id
_entity.type
_entity.pdbx_description
1 polymer ?
#
loop_
_entity_poly.entity_id
_entity_poly.type
_entity_poly.pdbx_seq_one_letter_code
_entity_poly.pdbx_strand_id
1 'polypeptide(L)'
;MTPDGRHTPDVRVPRLVGLMAVDARESARARGLFVHAPDRPDFPLVVVDHVVRQYPQPGAEVPRDSVVHVWFDFGEGEGGGGVREPRGPRPPTGGLGRELEEPRTAPAVLLSSP
;
A
#
# COMPACT_ATOMS: atom_id res chain seq x y z
N MET A 1 43.30 -2.52 -19.90
CA MET A 1 42.20 -3.50 -19.91
C MET A 1 42.48 -4.46 -18.77
N THR A 2 42.11 -4.08 -17.54
CA THR A 2 42.34 -4.90 -16.34
C THR A 2 41.26 -5.99 -16.29
N PRO A 3 41.61 -7.28 -16.22
CA PRO A 3 40.63 -8.33 -15.99
C PRO A 3 40.44 -8.45 -14.48
N ASP A 4 39.40 -7.85 -13.92
CA ASP A 4 39.13 -8.00 -12.47
C ASP A 4 38.40 -9.31 -12.18
N GLY A 5 39.02 -10.12 -11.32
CA GLY A 5 38.66 -11.49 -11.06
C GLY A 5 37.30 -11.66 -10.40
N ARG A 6 36.56 -12.67 -10.88
CA ARG A 6 35.32 -13.25 -10.33
C ARG A 6 34.01 -12.46 -10.56
N HIS A 7 33.97 -11.49 -11.46
CA HIS A 7 32.70 -10.86 -11.80
C HIS A 7 31.84 -11.80 -12.65
N THR A 8 30.71 -12.27 -12.10
CA THR A 8 29.68 -12.92 -12.91
C THR A 8 29.24 -11.94 -14.01
N PRO A 9 28.91 -12.41 -15.23
CA PRO A 9 28.57 -11.51 -16.32
C PRO A 9 27.39 -10.61 -15.92
N ASP A 10 27.49 -9.32 -16.20
CA ASP A 10 26.42 -8.39 -15.90
C ASP A 10 25.18 -8.70 -16.75
N VAL A 11 24.02 -8.72 -16.10
CA VAL A 11 22.72 -8.93 -16.72
C VAL A 11 21.83 -7.72 -16.46
N ARG A 12 21.01 -7.38 -17.46
CA ARG A 12 20.02 -6.32 -17.30
C ARG A 12 18.83 -6.83 -16.51
N VAL A 13 18.51 -6.12 -15.43
CA VAL A 13 17.34 -6.38 -14.59
C VAL A 13 16.07 -6.26 -15.44
N PRO A 14 15.23 -7.30 -15.52
CA PRO A 14 13.96 -7.23 -16.23
C PRO A 14 12.97 -6.31 -15.52
N ARG A 15 11.96 -5.84 -16.25
CA ARG A 15 10.81 -5.15 -15.66
C ARG A 15 9.88 -6.19 -15.05
N LEU A 16 9.84 -6.24 -13.73
CA LEU A 16 9.00 -7.13 -12.93
C LEU A 16 7.73 -6.44 -12.42
N VAL A 17 7.74 -5.11 -12.30
CA VAL A 17 6.56 -4.33 -11.88
C VAL A 17 5.38 -4.61 -12.82
N GLY A 18 4.24 -4.96 -12.22
CA GLY A 18 2.99 -5.33 -12.89
C GLY A 18 2.86 -6.82 -13.21
N LEU A 19 3.90 -7.63 -13.01
CA LEU A 19 3.81 -9.08 -13.16
C LEU A 19 3.24 -9.72 -11.89
N MET A 20 2.57 -10.87 -12.07
CA MET A 20 2.22 -11.75 -10.96
C MET A 20 3.49 -12.28 -10.29
N ALA A 21 3.41 -12.61 -9.01
CA ALA A 21 4.51 -13.16 -8.20
C ALA A 21 5.25 -14.32 -8.92
N VAL A 22 4.49 -15.24 -9.52
CA VAL A 22 5.04 -16.38 -10.28
C VAL A 22 5.80 -15.90 -11.51
N ASP A 23 5.17 -15.08 -12.35
CA ASP A 23 5.79 -14.58 -13.59
C ASP A 23 7.02 -13.72 -13.33
N ALA A 24 7.01 -12.94 -12.25
CA ALA A 24 8.14 -12.14 -11.84
C ALA A 24 9.35 -13.02 -11.48
N ARG A 25 9.12 -14.12 -10.75
CA ARG A 25 10.16 -15.09 -10.41
C ARG A 25 10.72 -15.79 -11.64
N GLU A 26 9.85 -16.28 -12.52
CA GLU A 26 10.30 -16.98 -13.73
C GLU A 26 11.06 -16.05 -14.68
N SER A 27 10.61 -14.79 -14.82
CA SER A 27 11.29 -13.76 -15.62
C SER A 27 12.69 -13.42 -15.08
N ALA A 28 12.84 -13.32 -13.76
CA ALA A 28 14.13 -13.11 -13.13
C ALA A 28 15.05 -14.34 -13.30
N ARG A 29 14.51 -15.55 -13.08
CA ARG A 29 15.27 -16.81 -13.21
C ARG A 29 15.77 -17.02 -14.63
N ALA A 30 15.00 -16.66 -15.65
CA ALA A 30 15.42 -16.70 -17.04
C ALA A 30 16.65 -15.82 -17.34
N ARG A 31 16.88 -14.76 -16.53
CA ARG A 31 18.07 -13.90 -16.59
C ARG A 31 19.19 -14.35 -15.66
N GLY A 32 18.99 -15.41 -14.87
CA GLY A 32 19.91 -15.82 -13.81
C GLY A 32 19.87 -14.86 -12.62
N LEU A 33 18.68 -14.36 -12.26
CA LEU A 33 18.46 -13.49 -11.11
C LEU A 33 17.51 -14.18 -10.12
N PHE A 34 17.63 -13.82 -8.85
CA PHE A 34 16.73 -14.27 -7.79
C PHE A 34 15.78 -13.16 -7.39
N VAL A 35 14.59 -13.51 -6.89
CA VAL A 35 13.60 -12.55 -6.39
C VAL A 35 13.43 -12.76 -4.90
N HIS A 36 13.44 -11.66 -4.13
CA HIS A 36 13.20 -11.66 -2.70
C HIS A 36 12.18 -10.59 -2.33
N ALA A 37 11.22 -10.93 -1.48
CA ALA A 37 10.19 -10.02 -1.00
C ALA A 37 10.38 -9.77 0.51
N PRO A 38 11.01 -8.65 0.91
CA PRO A 38 11.31 -8.40 2.33
C PRO A 38 10.06 -8.16 3.19
N ASP A 39 8.97 -7.73 2.58
CA ASP A 39 7.65 -7.53 3.20
C ASP A 39 6.83 -8.82 3.29
N ARG A 40 7.25 -9.89 2.60
CA ARG A 40 6.51 -11.14 2.45
C ARG A 40 7.44 -12.35 2.59
N PRO A 41 7.71 -12.81 3.83
CA PRO A 41 8.52 -14.03 4.04
C PRO A 41 7.86 -15.27 3.44
N ASP A 42 6.53 -15.30 3.34
CA ASP A 42 5.76 -16.40 2.71
C ASP A 42 5.68 -16.29 1.18
N PHE A 43 6.40 -15.34 0.56
CA PHE A 43 6.44 -15.15 -0.90
C PHE A 43 6.58 -16.42 -1.75
N PRO A 44 7.36 -17.46 -1.33
CA PRO A 44 7.41 -18.71 -2.08
C PRO A 44 6.06 -19.41 -2.29
N LEU A 45 5.06 -19.11 -1.45
CA LEU A 45 3.72 -19.71 -1.45
C LEU A 45 2.65 -18.80 -2.08
N VAL A 46 2.97 -17.54 -2.38
CA VAL A 46 2.00 -16.56 -2.89
C VAL A 46 1.94 -16.61 -4.42
N VAL A 47 0.75 -16.93 -4.96
CA VAL A 47 0.51 -17.04 -6.40
C VAL A 47 -0.19 -15.80 -6.99
N VAL A 48 -0.99 -15.07 -6.20
CA VAL A 48 -1.98 -14.11 -6.70
C VAL A 48 -1.58 -12.64 -6.60
N ASP A 49 -0.48 -12.31 -5.93
CA ASP A 49 -0.08 -10.92 -5.76
C ASP A 49 0.69 -10.39 -6.96
N HIS A 50 0.54 -9.08 -7.24
CA HIS A 50 1.27 -8.39 -8.30
C HIS A 50 2.37 -7.49 -7.73
N VAL A 51 3.50 -7.44 -8.44
CA VAL A 51 4.63 -6.61 -8.04
C VAL A 51 4.31 -5.13 -8.28
N VAL A 52 4.34 -4.31 -7.24
CA VAL A 52 4.13 -2.84 -7.36
C VAL A 52 5.42 -2.05 -7.32
N ARG A 53 6.50 -2.64 -6.78
CA ARG A 53 7.81 -2.01 -6.72
C ARG A 53 8.90 -3.04 -6.90
N GLN A 54 10.01 -2.61 -7.48
CA GLN A 54 11.23 -3.41 -7.55
C GLN A 54 12.47 -2.56 -7.30
N TYR A 55 13.54 -3.22 -6.87
CA TYR A 55 14.88 -2.68 -6.78
C TYR A 55 15.91 -3.80 -6.98
N PRO A 56 16.93 -3.65 -7.86
CA PRO A 56 17.21 -2.47 -8.68
C PRO A 56 16.15 -2.15 -9.74
N GLN A 57 16.23 -0.94 -10.29
CA GLN A 57 15.29 -0.48 -11.33
C GLN A 57 15.41 -1.32 -12.61
N PRO A 58 14.34 -1.47 -13.40
CA PRO A 58 14.41 -2.13 -14.69
C PRO A 58 15.51 -1.56 -15.58
N GLY A 59 16.27 -2.43 -16.24
CA GLY A 59 17.38 -2.06 -17.12
C GLY A 59 18.71 -1.79 -16.41
N ALA A 60 18.75 -1.76 -15.07
CA ALA A 60 19.99 -1.70 -14.31
C ALA A 60 20.88 -2.92 -14.63
N GLU A 61 22.18 -2.72 -14.64
CA GLU A 61 23.18 -3.78 -14.85
C GLU A 61 23.61 -4.31 -13.48
N VAL A 62 23.44 -5.61 -13.27
CA VAL A 62 23.81 -6.30 -12.04
C VAL A 62 24.57 -7.57 -12.38
N PRO A 63 25.49 -8.03 -11.52
CA PRO A 63 26.15 -9.32 -11.72
C PRO A 63 25.10 -10.44 -11.79
N ARG A 64 25.33 -11.47 -12.61
CA ARG A 64 24.49 -12.68 -12.57
C ARG A 64 24.42 -13.26 -11.16
N ASP A 65 23.31 -13.91 -10.86
CA ASP A 65 22.97 -14.51 -9.57
C ASP A 65 22.68 -13.47 -8.46
N SER A 66 22.50 -12.20 -8.85
CA SER A 66 22.04 -11.14 -7.95
C SER A 66 20.57 -11.30 -7.54
N VAL A 67 20.24 -10.72 -6.39
CA VAL A 67 18.88 -10.68 -5.83
C VAL A 67 18.20 -9.37 -6.23
N VAL A 68 16.99 -9.46 -6.77
CA VAL A 68 16.08 -8.34 -7.02
C VAL A 68 15.03 -8.34 -5.92
N HIS A 69 14.96 -7.22 -5.19
CA HIS A 69 13.95 -6.99 -4.17
C HIS A 69 12.65 -6.50 -4.82
N VAL A 70 11.54 -7.11 -4.45
CA VAL A 70 10.21 -6.75 -4.95
C VAL A 70 9.25 -6.52 -3.78
N TRP A 71 8.22 -5.72 -4.01
CA TRP A 71 7.14 -5.48 -3.06
C TRP A 71 5.81 -5.68 -3.76
N PHE A 72 4.83 -6.15 -2.99
CA PHE A 72 3.50 -6.50 -3.48
C PHE A 72 2.45 -5.55 -2.94
N ASP A 73 1.41 -5.29 -3.73
CA ASP A 73 0.20 -4.67 -3.22
C ASP A 73 -0.82 -5.77 -2.98
N PHE A 74 -1.16 -5.95 -1.70
CA PHE A 74 -2.32 -6.74 -1.32
C PHE A 74 -3.54 -5.95 -1.75
N GLY A 75 -4.05 -6.26 -2.93
CA GLY A 75 -5.44 -5.99 -3.23
C GLY A 75 -6.25 -6.68 -2.14
N GLU A 76 -6.79 -5.89 -1.22
CA GLU A 76 -7.59 -6.29 -0.08
C GLU A 76 -8.65 -7.31 -0.52
N GLY A 77 -8.32 -8.58 -0.35
CA GLY A 77 -9.28 -9.67 -0.44
C GLY A 77 -10.22 -9.51 0.74
N GLU A 78 -11.43 -9.01 0.46
CA GLU A 78 -12.55 -8.84 1.38
C GLU A 78 -12.40 -7.76 2.47
N GLY A 79 -12.66 -6.51 2.09
CA GLY A 79 -13.35 -5.58 3.01
C GLY A 79 -12.76 -4.18 3.13
N GLY A 80 -13.39 -3.24 2.44
CA GLY A 80 -13.44 -1.86 2.91
C GLY A 80 -12.60 -0.88 2.10
N GLY A 81 -13.25 -0.24 1.13
CA GLY A 81 -12.84 1.08 0.68
C GLY A 81 -12.84 2.05 1.87
N GLY A 82 -11.74 2.08 2.62
CA GLY A 82 -11.46 3.09 3.61
C GLY A 82 -11.18 4.38 2.87
N VAL A 83 -12.21 5.19 2.65
CA VAL A 83 -12.04 6.63 2.53
C VAL A 83 -11.13 7.07 3.67
N ARG A 84 -9.86 7.37 3.36
CA ARG A 84 -9.03 8.13 4.28
C ARG A 84 -9.65 9.51 4.29
N GLU A 85 -10.56 9.76 5.23
CA GLU A 85 -10.97 11.13 5.51
C GLU A 85 -9.68 11.95 5.68
N PRO A 86 -9.50 13.03 4.89
CA PRO A 86 -8.41 13.95 5.14
C PRO A 86 -8.49 14.33 6.61
N ARG A 87 -7.38 14.20 7.36
CA ARG A 87 -7.32 14.68 8.74
C ARG A 87 -7.48 16.19 8.72
N GLY A 88 -8.74 16.64 8.71
CA GLY A 88 -9.09 18.01 9.02
C GLY A 88 -8.56 18.34 10.42
N PRO A 89 -8.09 19.57 10.65
CA PRO A 89 -7.55 19.95 11.96
C PRO A 89 -8.60 19.71 13.04
N ARG A 90 -8.17 19.15 14.18
CA ARG A 90 -8.99 19.01 15.38
C ARG A 90 -9.65 20.36 15.70
N PRO A 91 -10.98 20.44 15.88
CA PRO A 91 -11.58 21.64 16.44
C PRO A 91 -10.98 21.86 17.84
N PRO A 92 -10.66 23.11 18.21
CA PRO A 92 -10.02 23.39 19.49
C PRO A 92 -10.96 23.04 20.66
N THR A 93 -10.36 22.54 21.73
CA THR A 93 -11.00 22.36 23.04
C THR A 93 -11.45 23.72 23.57
N GLY A 94 -12.71 24.06 23.35
CA GLY A 94 -13.36 25.28 23.86
C GLY A 94 -14.49 24.89 24.81
N GLY A 95 -14.28 25.16 26.11
CA GLY A 95 -15.15 24.76 27.20
C GLY A 95 -16.45 25.55 27.31
N LEU A 96 -17.45 24.85 27.87
CA LEU A 96 -18.47 25.27 28.83
C LEU A 96 -19.01 26.72 28.80
N GLY A 97 -20.32 26.81 28.60
CA GLY A 97 -21.18 27.72 29.36
C GLY A 97 -22.09 28.59 28.51
N ARG A 98 -23.33 28.14 28.30
CA ARG A 98 -24.55 28.91 28.60
C ARG A 98 -25.81 28.08 28.35
N GLU A 99 -26.28 27.55 29.47
CA GLU A 99 -27.68 27.54 29.91
C GLU A 99 -28.73 27.19 28.85
N LEU A 100 -29.19 25.94 28.91
CA LEU A 100 -30.54 25.58 28.50
C LEU A 100 -31.52 26.45 29.31
N GLU A 101 -32.00 27.53 28.72
CA GLU A 101 -33.27 28.12 29.13
C GLU A 101 -34.36 27.64 28.17
N GLU A 102 -34.93 26.50 28.49
CA GLU A 102 -36.36 26.29 28.24
C GLU A 102 -36.98 25.77 29.53
N PRO A 103 -37.98 26.52 30.05
CA PRO A 103 -39.28 25.90 30.05
C PRO A 103 -40.35 26.93 29.67
N ARG A 104 -40.98 26.78 28.50
CA ARG A 104 -42.34 27.28 28.32
C ARG A 104 -43.29 26.11 28.12
N THR A 105 -43.68 25.51 29.24
CA THR A 105 -44.92 24.74 29.31
C THR A 105 -46.09 25.66 28.98
N ALA A 106 -46.87 25.32 27.97
CA ALA A 106 -48.28 25.69 27.90
C ALA A 106 -49.02 24.65 27.03
N PRO A 107 -49.94 23.84 27.59
CA PRO A 107 -50.91 23.13 26.78
C PRO A 107 -52.24 23.89 26.67
N ALA A 108 -52.80 23.77 25.46
CA ALA A 108 -54.22 23.68 25.11
C ALA A 108 -55.19 24.86 25.39
N VAL A 109 -55.60 25.49 24.28
CA VAL A 109 -56.98 25.73 23.77
C VAL A 109 -58.13 25.77 24.80
N LEU A 110 -58.99 26.81 24.68
CA LEU A 110 -60.48 26.81 24.56
C LEU A 110 -61.02 28.19 25.04
N LEU A 111 -61.48 29.06 24.12
CA LEU A 111 -62.90 29.40 23.79
C LEU A 111 -63.57 30.51 24.64
N SER A 112 -64.09 31.51 23.91
CA SER A 112 -65.24 32.42 24.20
C SER A 112 -65.01 33.56 25.22
N SER A 113 -64.94 34.86 24.84
CA SER A 113 -65.99 35.84 24.42
C SER A 113 -67.01 36.21 25.53
N PRO A 114 -67.64 37.41 25.54
CA PRO A 114 -67.50 38.62 24.70
C PRO A 114 -66.99 39.88 25.43
#